data_AF-A0A933TZN9-F1
#
_entry.id   AF-A0A933TZN9-F1
#
_cell.length_a   1.000
_cell.length_b   1.000
_cell.length_c   1.000
_cell.angle_alpha   90.00
_cell.angle_beta   90.00
_cell.angle_gamma   90.00
#
_symmetry.space_group_name_H-M   'P 1'
#
loop_
_entity.id
_entity.type
_entity.pdbx_description
1 polymer ?
#
loop_
_entity_poly.entity_id
_entity_poly.type
_entity_poly.pdbx_seq_one_letter_code
_entity_poly.pdbx_strand_id
1 'polypeptide(L)'
;MQGVVPRPDVAPLLQQHFVALAADCDDAEDEVLHLAGMLEDAQMLPFVLFTGPDGRFLEGASGAVQPATFAKTLQRLADARRPQ
;
A
#
# COMPACT_ATOMS: atom_id res chain seq x y z
N MET A 1 -18.09 5.84 -7.10
CA MET A 1 -17.75 4.44 -6.78
C MET A 1 -16.38 4.46 -6.11
N GLN A 2 -16.34 4.26 -4.78
CA GLN A 2 -15.09 4.15 -4.02
C GLN A 2 -14.48 2.78 -4.32
N GLY A 3 -13.61 2.73 -5.33
CA GLY A 3 -12.91 1.50 -5.69
C GLY A 3 -11.72 1.29 -4.78
N VAL A 4 -11.71 0.13 -4.12
CA VAL A 4 -10.53 -0.49 -3.47
C VAL A 4 -9.39 -0.50 -4.49
N VAL A 5 -8.18 -0.37 -3.96
CA VAL A 5 -6.87 -0.25 -4.61
C VAL A 5 -6.68 -0.94 -5.99
N PRO A 6 -7.18 -2.17 -6.28
CA PRO A 6 -7.04 -2.72 -7.63
C PRO A 6 -7.97 -2.01 -8.62
N ARG A 7 -7.43 -1.00 -9.29
CA ARG A 7 -8.05 -0.37 -10.45
C ARG A 7 -7.34 -0.77 -11.74
N PRO A 8 -8.05 -0.87 -12.88
CA PRO A 8 -7.45 -1.35 -14.13
C PRO A 8 -6.22 -0.55 -14.59
N ASP A 9 -6.17 0.74 -14.28
CA ASP A 9 -5.09 1.67 -14.62
C ASP A 9 -3.80 1.47 -13.81
N VAL A 10 -3.89 0.94 -12.59
CA VAL A 10 -2.73 0.66 -11.73
C VAL A 10 -2.40 -0.83 -11.61
N ALA A 11 -3.29 -1.71 -12.08
CA ALA A 11 -3.12 -3.15 -12.03
C ALA A 11 -1.81 -3.64 -12.66
N PRO A 12 -1.34 -3.13 -13.82
CA PRO A 12 -0.06 -3.57 -14.39
C PRO A 12 1.14 -3.28 -13.48
N LEU A 13 1.18 -2.09 -12.85
CA LEU A 13 2.26 -1.73 -11.93
C LEU A 13 2.27 -2.62 -10.69
N LEU A 14 1.09 -2.86 -10.11
CA LEU A 14 0.93 -3.76 -8.97
C LEU A 14 1.40 -5.18 -9.31
N GLN A 15 0.96 -5.73 -10.45
CA GLN A 15 1.29 -7.10 -10.85
C GLN A 15 2.77 -7.30 -11.19
N GLN A 16 3.46 -6.28 -11.71
CA GLN A 16 4.86 -6.41 -12.14
C GLN A 16 5.86 -6.17 -11.01
N HIS A 17 5.53 -5.34 -10.02
CA HIS A 17 6.51 -4.82 -9.07
C HIS A 17 6.18 -5.07 -7.60
N PHE A 18 4.96 -5.51 -7.29
CA PHE A 18 4.49 -5.65 -5.92
C PHE A 18 3.87 -7.03 -5.67
N VAL A 19 3.97 -7.47 -4.42
CA VAL A 19 3.16 -8.57 -3.89
C VAL A 19 2.07 -7.93 -3.07
N ALA A 20 0.81 -8.09 -3.48
CA ALA A 20 -0.34 -7.53 -2.77
C ALA A 20 -0.87 -8.55 -1.76
N LEU A 21 -0.95 -8.14 -0.50
CA LEU A 21 -1.58 -8.89 0.58
C LEU A 21 -2.82 -8.13 1.05
N ALA A 22 -3.87 -8.87 1.42
CA ALA A 22 -5.06 -8.33 2.04
C ALA A 22 -5.12 -8.83 3.48
N ALA A 23 -5.40 -7.93 4.42
CA ALA A 23 -5.61 -8.25 5.83
C ALA A 23 -7.00 -7.78 6.23
N ASP A 24 -7.66 -8.55 7.09
CA ASP A 24 -8.91 -8.16 7.71
C ASP A 24 -8.60 -7.13 8.81
N CYS A 25 -9.21 -5.94 8.76
CA CYS A 25 -8.95 -4.90 9.76
C CYS A 25 -9.62 -5.20 11.11
N ASP A 26 -10.61 -6.09 11.14
CA ASP A 26 -11.29 -6.52 12.37
C ASP A 26 -10.55 -7.69 13.06
N ASP A 27 -9.66 -8.39 12.35
CA ASP A 27 -8.90 -9.56 12.84
C ASP A 27 -7.51 -9.64 12.16
N ALA A 28 -6.75 -8.54 12.22
CA ALA A 28 -5.42 -8.45 11.61
C ALA A 28 -4.35 -9.14 12.46
N GLU A 29 -3.35 -9.71 11.81
CA GLU A 29 -2.16 -10.25 12.47
C GLU A 29 -1.34 -9.15 13.18
N ASP A 30 -0.64 -9.51 14.27
CA ASP A 30 0.14 -8.57 15.09
C ASP A 30 1.17 -7.78 14.27
N GLU A 31 1.82 -8.42 13.29
CA GLU A 31 2.77 -7.76 12.39
C GLU A 31 2.11 -6.70 11.51
N VAL A 32 0.88 -6.95 11.06
CA VAL A 32 0.10 -5.98 10.27
C VAL A 32 -0.35 -4.82 11.15
N LEU A 33 -0.79 -5.10 12.39
CA LEU A 33 -1.13 -4.05 13.37
C LEU A 33 0.08 -3.18 13.71
N HIS A 34 1.27 -3.78 13.87
CA HIS A 34 2.51 -3.04 14.09
C HIS A 34 2.82 -2.09 12.93
N LEU A 35 2.71 -2.58 11.68
CA LEU A 35 2.90 -1.76 10.49
C LEU A 35 1.84 -0.67 10.35
N ALA A 36 0.58 -0.97 10.66
CA ALA A 36 -0.50 0.00 10.63
C ALA A 36 -0.29 1.11 11.67
N GLY A 37 0.27 0.79 12.84
CA GLY A 37 0.66 1.76 13.87
C GLY A 37 1.73 2.76 13.43
N MET A 38 2.47 2.48 12.36
CA MET A 38 3.44 3.41 11.76
C MET A 38 2.78 4.46 10.86
N LEU A 39 1.49 4.29 10.53
CA LEU A 39 0.76 5.23 9.70
C LEU A 39 0.20 6.37 10.57
N GLU A 40 0.87 7.51 10.54
CA GLU A 40 0.43 8.71 11.25
C GLU A 40 -0.92 9.21 10.72
N ASP A 41 -1.78 9.71 11.62
CA ASP A 41 -3.11 10.29 11.31
C ASP A 41 -4.08 9.37 10.55
N ALA A 42 -3.87 8.05 10.63
CA ALA A 42 -4.69 7.04 9.99
C ALA A 42 -6.06 6.88 10.70
N GLN A 43 -7.11 7.52 10.19
CA GLN A 43 -8.43 7.52 10.84
C GLN A 43 -9.55 6.86 10.03
N MET A 44 -9.28 6.39 8.81
CA MET A 44 -10.32 5.90 7.91
C MET A 44 -9.85 4.74 7.04
N LEU A 45 -10.71 3.74 6.88
CA LEU A 45 -10.50 2.65 5.92
C LEU A 45 -10.71 3.09 4.47
N PRO A 46 -10.06 2.43 3.49
CA PRO A 46 -9.06 1.37 3.66
C PRO A 46 -7.69 1.92 4.07
N PHE A 47 -6.90 1.11 4.78
CA PHE A 47 -5.48 1.34 4.96
C PHE A 47 -4.69 0.67 3.85
N VAL A 48 -3.67 1.35 3.34
CA VAL A 48 -2.72 0.81 2.37
C VAL A 48 -1.33 1.01 2.93
N LEU A 49 -0.59 -0.08 3.11
CA LEU A 49 0.75 -0.09 3.67
C LEU A 49 1.72 -0.60 2.60
N PHE A 50 2.85 0.08 2.45
CA PHE A 50 3.95 -0.36 1.61
C PHE A 50 5.12 -0.80 2.49
N THR A 51 5.63 -2.00 2.25
CA THR A 51 6.71 -2.59 3.04
C THR A 51 7.88 -3.04 2.18
N GLY A 52 9.07 -3.00 2.78
CA GLY A 52 10.29 -3.63 2.30
C GLY A 52 10.19 -5.16 2.32
N PRO A 53 11.06 -5.87 1.57
CA PRO A 53 11.13 -7.33 1.63
C PRO A 53 11.59 -7.85 3.01
N ASP A 54 12.19 -6.98 3.83
CA ASP A 54 12.62 -7.20 5.21
C ASP A 54 11.52 -6.86 6.24
N GLY A 55 10.31 -6.53 5.80
CA GLY A 55 9.22 -6.09 6.67
C GLY A 55 9.34 -4.64 7.13
N ARG A 56 10.31 -3.85 6.61
CA ARG A 56 10.44 -2.44 6.97
C ARG A 56 9.28 -1.63 6.40
N PHE A 57 8.60 -0.83 7.22
CA PHE A 57 7.62 0.14 6.72
C PHE A 57 8.31 1.15 5.76
N LEU A 58 7.68 1.39 4.61
CA LEU A 58 8.15 2.37 3.63
C LEU A 58 7.28 3.63 3.69
N GLU A 59 5.97 3.45 3.53
CA GLU A 59 4.96 4.50 3.57
C GLU A 59 3.55 3.88 3.52
N GLY A 60 2.51 4.69 3.61
CA GLY A 60 1.14 4.24 3.46
C GLY A 60 0.13 5.37 3.34
N ALA A 61 -1.14 5.01 3.28
CA ALA A 61 -2.26 5.96 3.26
C ALA A 61 -3.49 5.36 3.93
N SER A 62 -4.36 6.23 4.46
CA SER A 62 -5.67 5.88 5.00
C SER A 62 -6.79 6.58 4.22
N GLY A 63 -7.89 5.90 3.99
CA GLY A 63 -9.09 6.44 3.37
C GLY A 63 -9.07 6.36 1.84
N ALA A 64 -9.93 7.14 1.21
CA ALA A 64 -10.06 7.14 -0.24
C ALA A 64 -8.79 7.68 -0.92
N VAL A 65 -8.02 6.78 -1.55
CA VAL A 65 -6.82 7.17 -2.29
C VAL A 65 -7.17 7.67 -3.69
N GLN A 66 -6.63 8.83 -4.07
CA GLN A 66 -6.76 9.36 -5.42
C GLN A 66 -5.90 8.53 -6.41
N PRO A 67 -6.45 8.04 -7.55
CA PRO A 67 -5.74 7.11 -8.44
C PRO A 67 -4.41 7.63 -8.96
N ALA A 68 -4.35 8.89 -9.39
CA ALA A 68 -3.12 9.48 -9.92
C ALA A 68 -2.02 9.56 -8.86
N THR A 69 -2.37 9.86 -7.62
CA THR A 69 -1.42 9.90 -6.49
C THR A 69 -0.96 8.50 -6.11
N PHE A 70 -1.87 7.52 -6.15
CA PHE A 70 -1.53 6.13 -5.92
C PHE A 70 -0.54 5.60 -6.98
N ALA A 71 -0.84 5.81 -8.27
CA ALA A 71 0.02 5.41 -9.37
C ALA A 71 1.43 6.02 -9.27
N LYS A 72 1.52 7.31 -8.93
CA LYS A 72 2.81 7.99 -8.69
C LYS A 72 3.61 7.35 -7.55
N THR A 73 2.92 6.95 -6.48
CA THR A 73 3.54 6.27 -5.34
C THR A 73 4.10 4.92 -5.75
N LEU A 74 3.29 4.10 -6.46
CA LEU A 74 3.73 2.81 -7.00
C LEU A 74 4.94 2.95 -7.91
N GLN A 75 4.93 3.91 -8.83
CA GLN A 75 6.02 4.13 -9.77
C GLN A 75 7.32 4.50 -9.02
N ARG A 76 7.24 5.46 -8.08
CA ARG A 76 8.39 5.87 -7.27
C ARG A 76 8.99 4.69 -6.48
N LEU A 77 8.15 3.87 -5.86
CA LEU A 77 8.59 2.71 -5.08
C LEU A 77 9.18 1.62 -5.97
N ALA A 78 8.63 1.39 -7.16
CA ALA A 78 9.16 0.43 -8.12
C ALA A 78 10.55 0.87 -8.64
N ASP A 79 10.71 2.15 -8.95
CA ASP A 79 11.98 2.70 -9.45
C ASP A 79 13.08 2.69 -8.36
N ALA A 80 12.71 2.96 -7.10
CA ALA A 80 13.65 2.92 -5.98
C ALA A 80 14.22 1.51 -5.69
N ARG A 81 13.60 0.44 -6.20
CA ARG A 81 14.04 -0.95 -6.02
C ARG A 81 14.90 -1.50 -7.15
N ARG A 82 15.04 -0.80 -8.29
CA ARG A 82 15.92 -1.28 -9.36
C ARG A 82 17.38 -1.09 -8.94
N PRO A 83 18.21 -2.15 -8.88
CA PRO A 83 19.65 -1.97 -8.84
C PRO A 83 20.08 -1.23 -10.11
N GLN A 84 21.01 -0.27 -9.97
CA GLN A 84 21.66 0.39 -11.11
C GLN A 84 22.45 -0.61 -11.95
#